data_AF-Q6Y9X4-F1
#
_entry.id   AF-Q6Y9X4-F1
#
_cell.length_a   1.000
_cell.length_b   1.000
_cell.length_c   1.000
_cell.angle_alpha   90.00
_cell.angle_beta   90.00
_cell.angle_gamma   90.00
#
_symmetry.space_group_name_H-M   'P 1'
#
loop_
_entity.id
_entity.type
_entity.pdbx_description
1 polymer ?
#
loop_
_entity_poly.entity_id
_entity_poly.type
_entity_poly.pdbx_seq_one_letter_code
_entity_poly.pdbx_strand_id
1 'polypeptide(L)'
;FTAQGPRDRRVRLSIAIARKFFDLQELLGFDKPSKTLDWLLTKSKAAIKDLMMVQKKSQNGVVSSSLSKCEVTSAGKMEYPEYGLDSKQKSGILKAKETRVK
;
A
#
# COMPACT_ATOMS: atom_id res chain seq x y z
N PHE A 1 -16.70 9.56 -0.12
CA PHE A 1 -16.78 9.70 1.35
C PHE A 1 -16.87 8.31 1.96
N THR A 2 -16.36 8.11 3.18
CA THR A 2 -16.52 6.82 3.87
C THR A 2 -17.86 6.80 4.61
N ALA A 3 -18.39 5.63 4.97
CA ALA A 3 -19.57 5.53 5.83
C ALA A 3 -19.38 6.25 7.19
N GLN A 4 -18.13 6.50 7.57
CA GLN A 4 -17.73 7.25 8.78
C GLN A 4 -17.43 8.73 8.50
N GLY A 5 -17.81 9.25 7.32
CA GLY A 5 -17.63 10.65 6.92
C GLY A 5 -16.38 10.94 6.07
N PRO A 6 -16.04 12.24 5.90
CA PRO A 6 -14.84 12.69 5.21
C PRO A 6 -13.56 12.24 5.94
N ARG A 7 -12.56 11.77 5.19
CA ARG A 7 -11.24 11.38 5.70
C ARG A 7 -10.17 12.14 4.94
N ASP A 8 -9.11 12.55 5.62
CA ASP A 8 -7.89 12.96 4.94
C ASP A 8 -7.32 11.76 4.17
N ARG A 9 -6.90 12.01 2.93
CA ARG A 9 -6.32 11.01 2.04
C ARG A 9 -4.81 10.90 2.19
N ARG A 10 -4.18 11.82 2.92
CA ARG A 10 -2.73 11.84 3.14
C ARG A 10 -2.37 10.94 4.31
N VAL A 11 -1.28 10.20 4.15
CA VAL A 11 -0.69 9.39 5.22
C VAL A 11 0.60 10.07 5.65
N ARG A 12 0.73 10.34 6.95
CA ARG A 12 1.96 10.88 7.55
C ARG A 12 2.74 9.72 8.17
N LEU A 13 3.94 9.48 7.68
CA LEU A 13 4.83 8.43 8.17
C LEU A 13 5.88 9.03 9.10
N SER A 14 6.36 8.24 10.08
CA SER A 14 7.54 8.60 10.84
C SER A 14 8.77 8.54 9.95
N ILE A 15 9.83 9.28 10.29
CA ILE A 15 11.06 9.34 9.49
C ILE A 15 11.66 7.95 9.23
N ALA A 16 11.64 7.07 10.24
CA ALA A 16 12.18 5.73 10.14
C ALA A 16 11.38 4.84 9.18
N ILE A 17 10.05 4.98 9.17
CA ILE A 17 9.16 4.22 8.28
C ILE A 17 9.21 4.80 6.87
N ALA A 18 9.27 6.12 6.74
CA ALA A 18 9.35 6.81 5.46
C ALA A 18 10.56 6.34 4.64
N ARG A 19 11.75 6.19 5.27
CA ARG A 19 12.93 5.63 4.59
C ARG A 19 12.65 4.26 3.97
N LYS A 20 12.24 3.30 4.80
CA LYS A 20 11.93 1.93 4.34
C LYS A 20 10.84 1.89 3.26
N PHE A 21 9.87 2.80 3.35
CA PHE A 21 8.79 2.91 2.39
C PHE A 21 9.28 3.43 1.02
N PHE A 22 10.13 4.46 1.00
CA PHE A 22 10.68 4.99 -0.24
C PHE A 22 11.71 4.05 -0.86
N ASP A 23 12.54 3.37 -0.06
CA ASP A 23 13.44 2.33 -0.54
C ASP A 23 12.65 1.22 -1.26
N LEU A 24 11.51 0.82 -0.69
CA LEU A 24 10.61 -0.15 -1.32
C LEU A 24 9.97 0.40 -2.60
N GLN A 25 9.60 1.68 -2.63
CA GLN A 25 9.04 2.32 -3.82
C GLN A 25 10.05 2.32 -4.98
N GLU A 26 11.31 2.65 -4.71
CA GLU A 26 12.41 2.61 -5.67
C GLU A 26 12.68 1.18 -6.16
N LEU A 27 12.68 0.21 -5.23
CA LEU A 27 12.88 -1.20 -5.56
C LEU A 27 11.78 -1.76 -6.47
N LEU A 28 10.53 -1.33 -6.28
CA LEU A 28 9.40 -1.72 -7.13
C LEU A 28 9.31 -0.90 -8.42
N GLY A 29 10.09 0.17 -8.54
CA GLY A 29 10.08 1.07 -9.70
C GLY A 29 8.77 1.85 -9.85
N PHE A 30 8.07 2.13 -8.75
CA PHE A 30 6.80 2.84 -8.80
C PHE A 30 6.98 4.35 -8.73
N ASP A 31 6.35 5.06 -9.67
CA ASP A 31 6.33 6.53 -9.69
C ASP A 31 5.43 7.14 -8.59
N LYS A 32 4.33 6.43 -8.25
CA LYS A 32 3.32 6.91 -7.30
C LYS A 32 3.36 6.09 -6.00
N PRO A 33 3.47 6.73 -4.81
CA PRO A 33 3.53 6.01 -3.53
C PRO A 33 2.23 5.24 -3.22
N SER A 34 1.10 5.65 -3.80
CA SER A 34 -0.16 4.91 -3.69
C SER A 34 -0.06 3.50 -4.27
N LYS A 35 0.69 3.31 -5.37
CA LYS A 35 0.91 1.97 -5.97
C LYS A 35 1.71 1.07 -5.02
N THR A 36 2.71 1.63 -4.33
CA THR A 36 3.48 0.91 -3.30
C THR A 36 2.59 0.47 -2.13
N LEU A 37 1.68 1.34 -1.67
CA LEU A 37 0.71 0.99 -0.63
C LEU A 37 -0.25 -0.11 -1.08
N ASP A 38 -0.80 -0.03 -2.30
CA ASP A 38 -1.69 -1.07 -2.84
C ASP A 38 -0.98 -2.42 -2.98
N TRP A 39 0.28 -2.41 -3.40
CA TRP A 39 1.13 -3.60 -3.44
C TRP A 39 1.35 -4.19 -2.04
N LEU A 40 1.67 -3.35 -1.05
CA LEU A 40 1.88 -3.78 0.34
C LEU A 40 0.61 -4.41 0.92
N LEU A 41 -0.55 -3.78 0.70
CA LEU A 41 -1.85 -4.30 1.13
C LEU A 41 -2.19 -5.60 0.43
N THR A 42 -1.83 -5.75 -0.85
CA THR A 42 -2.08 -6.98 -1.61
C THR A 42 -1.20 -8.14 -1.16
N LYS A 43 0.08 -7.90 -0.91
CA LYS A 43 1.01 -8.93 -0.41
C LYS A 43 0.72 -9.34 1.04
N SER A 44 0.22 -8.42 1.86
CA SER A 44 -0.11 -8.69 3.26
C SER A 44 -1.51 -9.29 3.48
N LYS A 45 -2.33 -9.50 2.44
CA LYS A 45 -3.70 -10.05 2.57
C LYS A 45 -3.77 -11.33 3.39
N ALA A 46 -2.83 -12.25 3.21
CA ALA A 46 -2.78 -13.51 3.97
C ALA A 46 -2.51 -13.26 5.47
N ALA A 47 -1.46 -12.49 5.78
CA ALA A 47 -1.11 -12.13 7.16
C ALA A 47 -2.25 -11.38 7.87
N ILE A 48 -2.96 -10.49 7.17
CA ILE A 48 -4.13 -9.78 7.72
C ILE A 48 -5.24 -10.79 8.04
N LYS A 49 -5.56 -11.72 7.13
CA LYS A 49 -6.58 -12.75 7.37
C LYS A 49 -6.24 -13.60 8.60
N ASP A 50 -4.99 -14.05 8.72
CA ASP A 50 -4.54 -14.87 9.85
C ASP A 50 -4.66 -14.11 11.18
N LEU A 51 -4.23 -12.85 11.22
CA LEU A 51 -4.38 -11.99 12.39
C LEU A 51 -5.85 -11.79 12.79
N MET A 52 -6.75 -11.58 11.83
CA MET A 52 -8.18 -11.43 12.11
C MET A 52 -8.78 -12.69 12.74
N MET A 53 -8.32 -13.88 12.36
CA MET A 53 -8.77 -15.14 12.96
C MET A 53 -8.25 -15.30 14.39
N VAL A 54 -7.00 -14.92 14.66
CA VAL A 54 -6.42 -14.93 16.01
C VAL A 54 -7.14 -13.95 16.92
N GLN A 55 -7.43 -12.73 16.45
CA GLN A 55 -8.11 -11.71 17.26
C GLN A 55 -9.55 -12.12 17.62
N LYS A 56 -10.27 -12.78 16.70
CA LYS A 56 -11.59 -13.36 16.99
C LYS A 56 -11.53 -14.45 18.06
N LYS A 57 -10.47 -15.27 18.08
CA LYS A 57 -10.25 -16.28 19.13
C LYS A 57 -9.90 -15.64 20.48
N SER A 58 -9.19 -14.50 20.47
CA SER A 58 -8.79 -13.81 21.70
C SER A 58 -9.93 -13.03 22.38
N GLN A 59 -11.01 -12.72 21.67
CA GLN A 59 -12.19 -12.06 22.27
C GLN A 59 -13.25 -13.05 22.77
N ASN A 60 -13.11 -14.35 22.48
CA ASN A 60 -13.89 -15.42 23.10
C ASN A 60 -13.05 -16.10 24.18
N GLY A 61 -13.01 -15.48 25.35
CA GLY A 61 -12.76 -16.23 26.56
C GLY A 61 -13.86 -17.29 26.71
N VAL A 62 -13.41 -18.55 26.74
CA VAL A 62 -14.11 -19.77 27.16
C VAL A 62 -14.70 -20.65 26.04
N VAL A 63 -14.18 -21.89 26.08
CA VAL A 63 -14.57 -23.20 25.53
C VAL A 63 -14.26 -23.64 24.08
N SER A 64 -13.40 -24.67 24.06
CA SER A 64 -13.42 -25.88 23.22
C SER A 64 -12.53 -25.95 21.97
N SER A 65 -11.37 -26.56 22.22
CA SER A 65 -10.70 -27.58 21.40
C SER A 65 -11.27 -27.88 20.01
N SER A 66 -10.53 -27.50 18.98
CA SER A 66 -10.14 -28.44 17.92
C SER A 66 -9.05 -27.82 17.06
N LEU A 67 -7.87 -28.42 17.13
CA LEU A 67 -6.74 -28.18 16.25
C LEU A 67 -7.11 -28.70 14.85
N SER A 68 -7.80 -27.91 14.03
CA SER A 68 -8.06 -28.29 12.63
C SER A 68 -6.90 -27.82 11.75
N LYS A 69 -6.02 -28.77 11.44
CA LYS A 69 -5.02 -28.75 10.37
C LYS A 69 -5.61 -28.15 9.08
N CYS A 70 -5.06 -27.04 8.59
CA CYS A 70 -5.41 -26.51 7.28
C CYS A 70 -4.45 -27.07 6.24
N GLU A 71 -4.98 -27.96 5.40
CA GLU A 71 -4.27 -28.53 4.26
C GLU A 71 -4.23 -27.52 3.12
N VAL A 72 -3.04 -27.37 2.53
CA VAL A 72 -2.76 -26.43 1.43
C VAL A 72 -3.22 -27.07 0.12
N THR A 73 -4.41 -26.70 -0.35
CA THR A 73 -4.72 -26.70 -1.77
C THR A 73 -5.68 -25.55 -2.08
N SER A 74 -5.26 -24.61 -2.92
CA SER A 74 -6.09 -24.10 -4.02
C SER A 74 -5.35 -22.98 -4.74
N ALA A 75 -5.10 -23.23 -6.02
CA ALA A 75 -4.52 -22.33 -7.00
C ALA A 75 -5.33 -21.02 -7.10
N GLY A 76 -4.89 -20.00 -6.38
CA GLY A 76 -5.35 -18.63 -6.62
C GLY A 76 -4.62 -18.08 -7.84
N LYS A 77 -5.30 -18.00 -8.98
CA LYS A 77 -4.81 -17.30 -10.18
C LYS A 77 -4.26 -15.93 -9.77
N MET A 78 -2.96 -15.76 -9.96
CA MET A 78 -2.24 -14.52 -9.70
C MET A 78 -2.50 -13.58 -10.88
N GLU A 79 -3.63 -12.87 -10.82
CA GLU A 79 -3.90 -11.76 -11.72
C GLU A 79 -3.13 -10.55 -11.20
N TYR A 80 -1.98 -10.29 -11.81
CA TYR A 80 -1.25 -9.05 -11.63
C TYR A 80 -2.06 -7.91 -12.28
N PRO A 81 -2.45 -6.85 -11.55
CA PRO A 81 -2.94 -5.66 -12.20
C PRO A 81 -1.78 -5.03 -13.00
N GLU A 82 -1.95 -4.97 -14.32
CA GLU A 82 -1.06 -4.28 -15.26
C GLU A 82 -1.02 -2.79 -14.89
N TYR A 83 0.06 -2.37 -14.22
CA TYR A 83 0.27 -0.97 -13.88
C TYR A 83 0.70 -0.22 -15.14
N GLY A 84 -0.25 0.45 -15.80
CA GLY A 84 0.04 1.32 -16.93
C GLY A 84 1.17 2.31 -16.60
N LEU A 85 2.21 2.28 -17.43
CA LEU A 85 3.28 3.27 -17.45
C LEU A 85 2.70 4.56 -18.07
N ASP A 86 2.17 5.45 -17.25
CA ASP A 86 1.70 6.75 -17.71
C ASP A 86 2.88 7.72 -17.92
N SER A 87 3.57 7.57 -19.06
CA SER A 87 4.58 8.52 -19.54
C SER A 87 3.92 9.84 -19.94
N LYS A 88 3.85 10.84 -19.05
CA LYS A 88 3.48 12.21 -19.42
C LYS A 88 4.62 13.18 -19.16
N GLN A 89 5.53 13.23 -20.13
CA GLN A 89 6.54 14.27 -20.31
C GLN A 89 5.82 15.64 -20.40
N LYS A 90 5.94 16.47 -19.36
CA LYS A 90 5.61 17.90 -19.43
C LYS A 90 6.91 18.68 -19.31
N SER A 91 7.43 19.13 -20.45
CA SER A 91 8.48 20.13 -20.55
C SER A 91 7.94 21.47 -20.03
N GLY A 92 8.46 21.91 -18.88
CA GLY A 92 8.25 23.26 -18.39
C GLY A 92 9.20 24.23 -19.10
N ILE A 93 8.67 25.13 -19.91
CA ILE A 93 9.41 26.27 -20.47
C ILE A 93 9.78 27.21 -19.32
N LEU A 94 11.08 27.33 -19.04
CA LEU A 94 11.61 28.36 -18.15
C LEU A 94 11.70 29.67 -18.94
N LYS A 95 10.79 30.62 -18.69
CA LYS A 95 10.94 31.99 -19.19
C LYS A 95 12.03 32.69 -18.37
N ALA A 96 13.12 33.06 -19.02
CA ALA A 96 14.19 33.86 -18.46
C ALA A 96 13.64 35.25 -18.05
N LYS A 97 14.10 35.74 -16.89
CA LYS A 97 13.91 37.11 -16.44
C LYS A 97 15.07 37.94 -16.99
N GLU A 98 14.75 38.91 -17.84
CA GLU A 98 15.73 39.87 -18.34
C GLU A 98 15.65 41.18 -17.54
N THR A 99 16.78 41.50 -16.93
CA THR A 99 17.13 42.68 -16.16
C THR A 99 17.11 43.94 -17.02
N ARG A 100 16.34 44.96 -16.62
CA ARG A 100 16.54 46.32 -17.14
C ARG A 100 17.48 47.10 -16.23
N VAL A 101 18.65 47.43 -16.77
CA VAL A 101 19.64 48.33 -16.19
C VAL A 101 19.45 49.72 -16.79
N LYS A 102 19.35 50.72 -15.90
CA LYS A 102 19.43 52.18 -16.08
C LYS A 102 18.34 52.88 -16.90
#